data_AF-A0A227IZY7-F1
#
_entry.id   AF-A0A227IZY7-F1
#
_cell.length_a   1.000
_cell.length_b   1.000
_cell.length_c   1.000
_cell.angle_alpha   90.00
_cell.angle_beta   90.00
_cell.angle_gamma   90.00
#
_symmetry.space_group_name_H-M   'P 1'
#
loop_
_entity.id
_entity.type
_entity.pdbx_description
1 polymer ?
#
loop_
_entity_poly.entity_id
_entity_poly.type
_entity_poly.pdbx_seq_one_letter_code
_entity_poly.pdbx_strand_id
1 'polypeptide(L)'
;GQVISRGDKMEFTIQKSVELGVNTITPLISERCGVKLDQKRFEKKLAQWQKIAISACEQCGRNVVPEIRPIMSLEQWCQEEYDGLKLNLHP
;
A
#
# COMPACT_ATOMS: atom_id res chain seq x y z
N GLY A 1 1.22 6.29 -3.28
CA GLY A 1 1.80 5.23 -2.43
C GLY A 1 1.54 5.54 -0.96
N GLN A 2 1.71 4.57 -0.08
CA GLN A 2 1.50 4.73 1.37
C GLN A 2 2.76 4.34 2.12
N VAL A 3 3.34 5.26 2.89
CA VAL A 3 4.46 4.93 3.79
C VAL A 3 3.98 3.95 4.86
N ILE A 4 4.73 2.86 5.05
CA ILE A 4 4.38 1.80 5.99
C ILE A 4 4.23 2.38 7.39
N SER A 5 3.05 2.21 7.96
CA SER A 5 2.71 2.65 9.31
C SER A 5 3.01 1.56 10.33
N ARG A 6 3.30 1.95 11.58
CA ARG A 6 3.45 1.01 12.70
C ARG A 6 2.10 0.47 13.16
N GLY A 7 2.10 -0.76 13.65
CA GLY A 7 0.90 -1.45 14.14
C GLY A 7 -0.12 -1.72 13.02
N ASP A 8 -1.39 -1.70 13.37
CA ASP A 8 -2.48 -2.15 12.49
C ASP A 8 -3.01 -1.04 11.57
N LYS A 9 -2.44 0.18 11.64
CA LYS A 9 -2.86 1.33 10.83
C LYS A 9 -2.77 1.08 9.33
N MET A 10 -1.78 0.28 8.89
CA MET A 10 -1.62 -0.07 7.49
C MET A 10 -2.78 -0.94 6.99
N GLU A 11 -3.24 -1.87 7.82
CA GLU A 11 -4.32 -2.81 7.50
C GLU A 11 -5.64 -2.06 7.33
N PHE A 12 -5.93 -1.13 8.25
CA PHE A 12 -7.07 -0.22 8.13
C PHE A 12 -6.98 0.65 6.86
N THR A 13 -5.81 1.22 6.58
CA THR A 13 -5.59 2.05 5.37
C THR A 13 -5.87 1.25 4.11
N ILE A 14 -5.40 0.00 4.01
CA ILE A 14 -5.65 -0.86 2.85
C ILE A 14 -7.13 -1.14 2.71
N GLN A 15 -7.78 -1.63 3.77
CA GLN A 15 -9.20 -1.96 3.76
C GLN A 15 -10.03 -0.76 3.27
N LYS A 16 -9.84 0.41 3.88
CA LYS A 16 -10.63 1.60 3.53
C LYS A 16 -10.27 2.19 2.17
N SER A 17 -9.01 2.12 1.75
CA SER A 17 -8.64 2.54 0.39
C SER A 17 -9.30 1.65 -0.67
N VAL A 18 -9.40 0.34 -0.40
CA VAL A 18 -10.10 -0.60 -1.28
C VAL A 18 -11.60 -0.29 -1.34
N GLU A 19 -12.26 -0.08 -0.19
CA GLU A 19 -13.67 0.33 -0.13
C GLU A 19 -13.94 1.64 -0.89
N LEU A 20 -12.98 2.58 -0.86
CA LEU A 20 -13.03 3.86 -1.57
C LEU A 20 -12.61 3.80 -3.05
N GLY A 21 -12.32 2.61 -3.58
CA GLY A 21 -12.12 2.42 -5.02
C GLY A 21 -10.67 2.53 -5.51
N VAL A 22 -9.65 2.53 -4.63
CA VAL A 22 -8.24 2.56 -5.07
C VAL A 22 -7.92 1.39 -6.01
N ASN A 23 -7.12 1.62 -7.06
CA ASN A 23 -6.74 0.56 -8.01
C ASN A 23 -5.43 -0.15 -7.65
N THR A 24 -4.50 0.59 -7.04
CA THR A 24 -3.16 0.10 -6.72
C THR A 24 -2.66 0.74 -5.44
N ILE A 25 -2.05 -0.06 -4.55
CA ILE A 25 -1.39 0.43 -3.35
C ILE A 25 0.07 -0.01 -3.38
N THR A 26 0.99 0.94 -3.36
CA THR A 26 2.43 0.68 -3.18
C THR A 26 2.81 1.01 -1.74
N PRO A 27 3.21 0.02 -0.91
CA PRO A 27 3.81 0.27 0.39
C PRO A 27 5.20 0.90 0.22
N LEU A 28 5.46 1.99 0.93
CA LEU A 28 6.69 2.76 0.81
C LEU A 28 7.51 2.73 2.10
N ILE A 29 8.83 2.73 1.94
CA ILE A 29 9.79 2.97 3.02
C ILE A 29 10.33 4.39 2.86
N SER A 30 10.44 5.12 3.98
CA SER A 30 11.08 6.44 4.04
C SER A 30 12.00 6.51 5.25
N GLU A 31 12.85 7.54 5.34
CA GLU A 31 13.82 7.72 6.43
C GLU A 31 13.19 7.71 7.82
N ARG A 32 11.94 8.18 7.96
CA ARG A 32 11.21 8.22 9.23
C ARG A 32 10.52 6.89 9.58
N CYS A 33 10.56 5.91 8.67
CA CYS A 33 10.00 4.60 8.87
C CYS A 33 11.02 3.75 9.64
N GLY A 34 10.87 3.66 10.97
CA GLY A 34 11.74 2.83 11.83
C GLY A 34 11.55 1.31 11.66
N VAL A 35 11.25 0.84 10.46
CA VAL A 35 11.03 -0.57 10.12
C VAL A 35 12.35 -1.13 9.58
N LYS A 36 12.92 -2.10 10.30
CA LYS A 36 14.11 -2.82 9.82
C LYS A 36 13.78 -3.65 8.59
N LEU A 37 14.67 -3.62 7.60
CA LEU A 37 14.60 -4.40 6.37
C LEU A 37 14.76 -5.89 6.68
N ASP A 38 13.65 -6.61 6.83
CA ASP A 38 13.63 -8.08 6.88
C ASP A 38 12.75 -8.56 5.73
N GLN A 39 13.41 -9.05 4.68
CA GLN A 39 12.76 -9.47 3.43
C GLN A 39 11.67 -10.52 3.66
N LYS A 40 11.91 -11.50 4.54
CA LYS A 40 10.92 -12.56 4.85
C LYS A 40 9.70 -11.99 5.56
N ARG A 41 9.90 -10.98 6.42
CA ARG A 41 8.81 -10.29 7.10
C ARG A 41 7.98 -9.47 6.12
N PHE A 42 8.62 -8.84 5.14
CA PHE A 42 7.95 -8.05 4.10
C PHE A 42 7.09 -8.90 3.18
N GLU A 43 7.58 -10.04 2.72
CA GLU A 43 6.80 -10.97 1.90
C GLU A 43 5.55 -11.45 2.65
N LYS A 44 5.68 -11.79 3.94
CA LYS A 44 4.53 -12.15 4.78
C LYS A 44 3.54 -10.99 4.92
N LYS A 45 4.02 -9.76 5.08
CA LYS A 45 3.16 -8.57 5.18
C LYS A 45 2.45 -8.26 3.87
N LEU A 46 3.15 -8.33 2.73
CA LEU A 46 2.55 -8.18 1.40
C LEU A 46 1.44 -9.21 1.18
N ALA A 47 1.69 -10.49 1.50
CA ALA A 47 0.68 -11.53 1.38
C ALA A 47 -0.54 -11.28 2.31
N GLN A 48 -0.31 -10.82 3.54
CA GLN A 48 -1.38 -10.45 4.47
C GLN A 48 -2.21 -9.27 3.92
N TRP A 49 -1.55 -8.24 3.40
CA TRP A 49 -2.19 -7.05 2.84
C TRP A 49 -2.99 -7.35 1.58
N GLN A 50 -2.48 -8.23 0.71
CA GLN A 50 -3.23 -8.68 -0.45
C GLN A 50 -4.50 -9.44 -0.04
N LYS A 51 -4.45 -10.27 1.01
CA LYS A 51 -5.65 -10.93 1.57
C LYS A 51 -6.66 -9.92 2.10
N ILE A 52 -6.22 -8.87 2.80
CA ILE A 52 -7.10 -7.80 3.27
C ILE A 52 -7.78 -7.09 2.10
N ALA A 53 -7.03 -6.79 1.03
CA ALA A 53 -7.59 -6.19 -0.18
C ALA A 53 -8.65 -7.09 -0.84
N ILE A 54 -8.42 -8.42 -0.90
CA ILE A 54 -9.40 -9.39 -1.40
C ILE A 54 -10.67 -9.37 -0.54
N SER A 55 -10.55 -9.51 0.79
CA SER A 55 -11.71 -9.50 1.69
C SER A 55 -12.47 -8.18 1.67
N ALA A 56 -11.77 -7.05 1.51
CA ALA A 56 -12.43 -5.75 1.35
C ALA A 56 -13.23 -5.69 0.05
N CYS A 57 -12.72 -6.23 -1.06
CA CYS A 57 -13.46 -6.32 -2.32
C CYS A 57 -14.72 -7.18 -2.20
N GLU A 58 -14.60 -8.35 -1.56
CA GLU A 58 -15.74 -9.24 -1.28
C GLU A 58 -16.83 -8.53 -0.47
N GLN A 59 -16.43 -7.73 0.52
CA GLN A 59 -17.35 -7.02 1.40
C GLN A 59 -18.02 -5.81 0.72
N CYS A 60 -17.28 -5.04 -0.08
CA CYS A 60 -17.79 -3.82 -0.72
C CYS A 60 -18.37 -4.05 -2.13
N GLY A 61 -18.32 -5.28 -2.65
CA GLY A 61 -18.87 -5.64 -3.96
C GLY A 61 -17.99 -5.23 -5.15
N ARG A 62 -16.70 -4.98 -4.94
CA ARG A 62 -15.77 -4.69 -6.05
C ARG A 62 -15.40 -5.99 -6.77
N ASN A 63 -15.59 -6.01 -8.08
CA ASN A 63 -15.24 -7.16 -8.94
C ASN A 63 -13.77 -7.18 -9.40
N VAL A 64 -12.99 -6.15 -9.04
CA VAL A 64 -11.56 -6.04 -9.38
C VAL A 64 -10.78 -5.81 -8.11
N VAL A 65 -9.91 -6.76 -7.78
CA VAL A 65 -9.03 -6.69 -6.61
C VAL A 65 -7.86 -5.75 -6.93
N PRO A 66 -7.60 -4.71 -6.12
CA PRO A 66 -6.46 -3.85 -6.35
C PRO A 66 -5.13 -4.57 -6.08
N GLU A 67 -4.10 -4.17 -6.82
CA GLU A 67 -2.76 -4.70 -6.66
C GLU A 67 -2.08 -4.07 -5.43
N ILE A 68 -1.56 -4.92 -4.53
CA ILE A 68 -0.58 -4.49 -3.52
C ILE A 68 0.82 -4.72 -4.09
N ARG A 69 1.45 -3.65 -4.57
CA ARG A 69 2.77 -3.71 -5.22
C ARG A 69 3.88 -4.08 -4.22
N PRO A 70 5.03 -4.58 -4.70
CA PRO A 70 6.21 -4.75 -3.86
C PRO A 70 6.60 -3.49 -3.11
N ILE A 71 7.21 -3.68 -1.94
CA ILE A 71 7.69 -2.56 -1.12
C ILE A 71 8.88 -1.90 -1.84
N MET A 72 8.86 -0.57 -1.91
CA MET A 72 9.94 0.23 -2.51
C MET A 72 10.23 1.49 -1.70
N SER A 73 11.37 2.15 -1.95
CA SER A 73 11.65 3.44 -1.33
C SER A 73 10.74 4.54 -1.88
N LEU A 74 10.50 5.58 -1.09
CA LEU A 74 9.74 6.75 -1.53
C LEU A 74 10.38 7.38 -2.78
N GLU A 75 11.71 7.48 -2.80
CA GLU A 75 12.48 8.08 -3.88
C GLU A 75 12.32 7.29 -5.18
N GLN A 76 12.43 5.96 -5.12
CA GLN A 76 12.22 5.08 -6.26
C GLN A 76 10.80 5.22 -6.82
N TRP A 77 9.78 5.25 -5.94
CA TRP A 77 8.39 5.39 -6.35
C TRP A 77 8.11 6.74 -7.03
N CYS A 78 8.68 7.84 -6.52
CA CYS A 78 8.51 9.16 -7.11
C CYS A 78 9.10 9.28 -8.52
N GLN A 79 10.16 8.51 -8.79
CA GLN A 79 10.86 8.48 -10.09
C GLN A 79 10.13 7.66 -11.16
N GLU A 80 9.17 6.81 -10.79
CA GLU A 80 8.40 6.05 -11.79
C GLU A 80 7.64 7.00 -12.72
N GLU A 81 7.68 6.70 -14.02
CA GLU A 81 6.85 7.40 -14.99
C GLU A 81 5.37 7.15 -14.68
N TYR A 82 4.59 8.21 -14.72
CA TYR A 82 3.15 8.15 -14.53
C TYR A 82 2.53 9.18 -15.45
N ASP A 83 1.58 8.73 -16.25
CA ASP A 83 0.85 9.51 -17.26
C ASP A 83 -0.29 10.33 -16.65
N GLY A 84 -0.60 10.13 -15.36
CA GLY A 84 -1.59 10.88 -14.61
C GLY A 84 -1.01 11.98 -13.70
N LEU A 85 -1.91 12.59 -12.92
CA LEU A 85 -1.55 13.64 -11.96
C LEU A 85 -0.85 13.04 -10.73
N LYS A 86 0.37 13.49 -10.45
CA LYS A 86 1.10 13.17 -9.20
C LYS A 86 0.71 14.18 -8.11
N LEU A 87 0.20 13.68 -6.98
CA LEU A 87 -0.20 14.49 -5.82
C LEU A 87 0.54 14.01 -4.57
N ASN A 88 0.87 14.95 -3.68
CA ASN A 88 1.39 14.67 -2.35
C ASN A 88 0.54 15.37 -1.28
N LEU A 89 0.40 14.73 -0.11
CA LEU A 89 -0.22 15.34 1.06
C LEU A 89 0.87 16.12 1.82
N HIS A 90 0.80 17.44 1.77
CA HIS A 90 1.64 18.36 2.54
C HIS A 90 0.75 19.54 2.96
N PRO A 91 0.94 20.11 4.16
CA PRO A 91 0.23 21.32 4.57
C PRO A 91 0.48 22.51 3.62
#